data_AF-A0A9E5AKU6-F1
#
_entry.id   AF-A0A9E5AKU6-F1
#
_cell.length_a   1.000
_cell.length_b   1.000
_cell.length_c   1.000
_cell.angle_alpha   90.00
_cell.angle_beta   90.00
_cell.angle_gamma   90.00
#
_symmetry.space_group_name_H-M   'P 1'
#
loop_
_entity.id
_entity.type
_entity.pdbx_description
1 polymer ?
#
loop_
_entity_poly.entity_id
_entity_poly.type
_entity_poly.pdbx_seq_one_letter_code
_entity_poly.pdbx_strand_id
1 'polypeptide(L)'
;MAQRIDFAFFPGVREDGLLATLNKVYGHIRRNSLSTREFRDWLKDENLWNKDEMPQLLAFCDIATEGSARLGPWAERFFAADTEEAMRDLIYKRLSDENLLLVKYTLEALDTEAGGRLHSTHELHRLLTSYVYPGKHINLEPFKNWIRWTVVCGRVKMIGIRWGLTDLGKQAVPRMRTVDADEFLEDEKADAQGPTAAAPAAKQAEIAAKPTPIAAKASPAAPAANPKPAANAKPAAKNDEDLDDDLDMPPEAEPIDDAVFSKYLQQFEDPPAAPVPATTATKAAAVKAKGSAAVAAVESTGHAAMEGAASAELSPAPMPRDTTAPQILIRHVHADGACAAAPLDPAAVVTALREYGRAHGLGGGSLLLAHGIEPRMAQNEPARHLFLAALVARAYAHTGDGSLIDTLVERTGGTLAPLALLLDRPEALVDGLSKWQLTGSEPVSAALRALLVDAALGGRAIKAQPDLPQQLAQAVASDALVAQLQQTVLRGAPPIAAFWLVCEQVRAAVWTRPAATDIACVPWRAVRLLAYRLRLIDSHFALGPAMLVIAKRLCTLFPPSSVEAAALHALAPADHLRFDCANPLICQRPCGQAVYEP
;
A
#
# COMPACT_ATOMS: atom_id res chain seq x y z
N MET A 1 -23.41 -26.98 -11.82
CA MET A 1 -22.24 -26.79 -12.72
C MET A 1 -21.02 -26.46 -11.88
N ALA A 2 -19.78 -26.63 -12.38
CA ALA A 2 -18.62 -26.22 -11.59
C ALA A 2 -18.38 -24.70 -11.70
N GLN A 3 -18.21 -24.01 -10.57
CA GLN A 3 -17.83 -22.60 -10.51
C GLN A 3 -16.60 -22.32 -11.38
N ARG A 4 -16.74 -21.38 -12.31
CA ARG A 4 -15.64 -20.92 -13.14
C ARG A 4 -14.75 -19.95 -12.37
N ILE A 5 -13.44 -20.19 -12.42
CA ILE A 5 -12.42 -19.32 -11.82
C ILE A 5 -11.44 -18.74 -12.85
N ASP A 6 -11.41 -19.30 -14.06
CA ASP A 6 -10.52 -18.84 -15.14
C ASP A 6 -11.27 -17.91 -16.09
N PHE A 7 -11.10 -16.61 -15.86
CA PHE A 7 -11.60 -15.53 -16.71
C PHE A 7 -10.45 -14.92 -17.51
N ALA A 8 -10.71 -14.68 -18.79
CA ALA A 8 -9.78 -14.07 -19.73
C ALA A 8 -10.40 -12.81 -20.35
N PHE A 9 -9.58 -11.98 -20.96
CA PHE A 9 -10.01 -10.76 -21.66
C PHE A 9 -9.25 -10.64 -22.98
N PHE A 10 -9.77 -9.89 -23.95
CA PHE A 10 -9.02 -9.65 -25.18
C PHE A 10 -7.75 -8.82 -24.88
N PRO A 11 -6.56 -9.24 -25.37
CA PRO A 11 -5.33 -8.50 -25.15
C PRO A 11 -5.42 -7.11 -25.81
N GLY A 12 -4.94 -6.07 -25.12
CA GLY A 12 -4.92 -4.69 -25.62
C GLY A 12 -6.28 -3.98 -25.75
N VAL A 13 -7.41 -4.69 -25.63
CA VAL A 13 -8.74 -4.09 -25.71
C VAL A 13 -9.10 -3.47 -24.38
N ARG A 14 -9.54 -2.20 -24.41
CA ARG A 14 -10.06 -1.46 -23.25
C ARG A 14 -11.51 -1.85 -22.95
N GLU A 15 -11.98 -1.56 -21.73
CA GLU A 15 -13.32 -1.91 -21.26
C GLU A 15 -14.43 -1.27 -22.12
N ASP A 16 -14.24 -0.01 -22.53
CA ASP A 16 -15.15 0.74 -23.41
C ASP A 16 -15.22 0.19 -24.83
N GLY A 17 -14.14 -0.44 -25.32
CA GLY A 17 -14.06 -1.05 -26.65
C GLY A 17 -14.58 -2.50 -26.72
N LEU A 18 -14.84 -3.16 -25.58
CA LEU A 18 -15.07 -4.60 -25.56
C LEU A 18 -16.33 -5.03 -26.32
N LEU A 19 -17.45 -4.30 -26.16
CA LEU A 19 -18.72 -4.65 -26.80
C LEU A 19 -18.61 -4.54 -28.33
N ALA A 20 -17.94 -3.51 -28.83
CA ALA A 20 -17.66 -3.35 -30.25
C ALA A 20 -16.77 -4.48 -30.78
N THR A 21 -15.74 -4.86 -30.03
CA THR A 21 -14.87 -6.00 -30.36
C THR A 21 -15.63 -7.32 -30.41
N LEU A 22 -16.50 -7.60 -29.43
CA LEU A 22 -17.34 -8.80 -29.42
C LEU A 22 -18.25 -8.84 -30.64
N ASN A 23 -18.93 -7.74 -30.96
CA ASN A 23 -19.78 -7.66 -32.16
C ASN A 23 -18.98 -7.85 -33.45
N LYS A 24 -17.75 -7.32 -33.52
CA LYS A 24 -16.84 -7.54 -34.65
C LYS A 24 -16.49 -9.02 -34.80
N VAL A 25 -16.07 -9.68 -33.71
CA VAL A 25 -15.70 -11.10 -33.68
C VAL A 25 -16.89 -11.97 -34.06
N TYR A 26 -18.05 -11.77 -33.42
CA TYR A 26 -19.27 -12.54 -33.70
C TYR A 26 -19.78 -12.33 -35.12
N GLY A 27 -19.80 -11.07 -35.59
CA GLY A 27 -20.16 -10.76 -36.97
C GLY A 27 -19.19 -11.39 -37.98
N HIS A 28 -17.90 -11.48 -37.67
CA HIS A 28 -16.91 -12.12 -38.53
C HIS A 28 -17.14 -13.64 -38.64
N ILE A 29 -17.37 -14.33 -37.52
CA ILE A 29 -17.70 -15.77 -37.48
C ILE A 29 -19.02 -16.05 -38.21
N ARG A 30 -20.04 -15.20 -38.03
CA ARG A 30 -21.35 -15.42 -38.65
C ARG A 30 -21.34 -15.20 -40.17
N ARG A 31 -20.53 -14.25 -40.66
CA ARG A 31 -20.41 -13.96 -42.10
C ARG A 31 -19.49 -14.93 -42.83
N ASN A 32 -18.47 -15.44 -42.14
CA ASN A 32 -17.44 -16.28 -42.75
C ASN A 32 -17.40 -17.63 -42.03
N SER A 33 -17.69 -18.71 -42.73
CA SER A 33 -17.57 -20.07 -42.20
C SER A 33 -16.09 -20.47 -42.10
N LEU A 34 -15.37 -19.89 -41.15
CA LEU A 34 -13.92 -20.01 -41.01
C LEU A 34 -13.55 -21.35 -40.38
N SER A 35 -12.49 -21.96 -40.90
CA SER A 35 -11.79 -23.02 -40.18
C SER A 35 -11.17 -22.45 -38.90
N THR A 36 -10.93 -23.30 -37.90
CA THR A 36 -10.29 -22.90 -36.64
C THR A 36 -8.93 -22.23 -36.86
N ARG A 37 -8.20 -22.65 -37.90
CA ARG A 37 -6.92 -22.06 -38.27
C ARG A 37 -7.08 -20.64 -38.80
N GLU A 38 -7.97 -20.43 -39.76
CA GLU A 38 -8.22 -19.10 -40.34
C GLU A 38 -8.76 -18.12 -39.29
N PHE A 39 -9.66 -18.57 -38.42
CA PHE A 39 -10.18 -17.73 -37.34
C PHE A 39 -9.07 -17.30 -36.37
N ARG A 40 -8.18 -18.23 -35.99
CA ARG A 40 -7.01 -17.90 -35.17
C ARG A 40 -6.09 -16.90 -35.87
N ASP A 41 -5.81 -17.12 -37.15
CA ASP A 41 -4.88 -16.26 -37.89
C ASP A 41 -5.49 -14.85 -38.05
N TRP A 42 -6.80 -14.74 -38.30
CA TRP A 42 -7.52 -13.46 -38.25
C TRP A 42 -7.46 -12.77 -36.87
N LEU A 43 -7.63 -13.51 -35.76
CA LEU A 43 -7.47 -12.93 -34.42
C LEU A 43 -6.05 -12.40 -34.17
N LYS A 44 -5.01 -12.99 -34.77
CA LYS A 44 -3.65 -12.48 -34.67
C LYS A 44 -3.48 -11.19 -35.46
N ASP A 45 -4.03 -11.14 -36.68
CA ASP A 45 -3.97 -9.95 -37.53
C ASP A 45 -4.67 -8.75 -36.87
N GLU A 46 -5.70 -9.01 -36.08
CA GLU A 46 -6.42 -8.02 -35.29
C GLU A 46 -5.78 -7.70 -33.93
N ASN A 47 -4.62 -8.30 -33.62
CA ASN A 47 -3.94 -8.19 -32.31
C ASN A 47 -4.82 -8.63 -31.11
N LEU A 48 -5.75 -9.55 -31.34
CA LEU A 48 -6.67 -10.09 -30.33
C LEU A 48 -6.23 -11.46 -29.79
N TRP A 49 -5.13 -12.04 -30.30
CA TRP A 49 -4.72 -13.41 -29.96
C TRP A 49 -3.70 -13.48 -28.82
N ASN A 50 -4.08 -14.14 -27.72
CA ASN A 50 -3.17 -14.62 -26.67
C ASN A 50 -3.29 -16.15 -26.56
N LYS A 51 -2.19 -16.88 -26.79
CA LYS A 51 -2.19 -18.36 -26.80
C LYS A 51 -2.70 -18.97 -25.49
N ASP A 52 -2.38 -18.36 -24.36
CA ASP A 52 -2.60 -18.96 -23.04
C ASP A 52 -4.00 -18.66 -22.48
N GLU A 53 -4.59 -17.52 -22.89
CA GLU A 53 -5.89 -17.04 -22.39
C GLU A 53 -7.05 -17.32 -23.36
N MET A 54 -6.75 -17.56 -24.64
CA MET A 54 -7.78 -17.68 -25.67
C MET A 54 -8.74 -18.86 -25.48
N PRO A 55 -8.30 -20.08 -25.10
CA PRO A 55 -9.24 -21.18 -24.88
C PRO A 55 -10.33 -20.82 -23.86
N GLN A 56 -9.93 -20.15 -22.77
CA GLN A 56 -10.84 -19.68 -21.73
C GLN A 56 -11.74 -18.56 -22.28
N LEU A 57 -11.17 -17.58 -22.98
CA LEU A 57 -11.95 -16.48 -23.55
C LEU A 57 -13.02 -16.99 -24.52
N LEU A 58 -12.67 -17.87 -25.47
CA LEU A 58 -13.60 -18.44 -26.43
C LEU A 58 -14.70 -19.25 -25.74
N ALA A 59 -14.36 -20.02 -24.70
CA ALA A 59 -15.35 -20.76 -23.92
C ALA A 59 -16.31 -19.83 -23.17
N PHE A 60 -15.83 -18.71 -22.60
CA PHE A 60 -16.68 -17.71 -21.94
C PHE A 60 -17.60 -17.00 -22.94
N CYS A 61 -17.05 -16.63 -24.09
CA CYS A 61 -17.74 -16.00 -25.20
C CYS A 61 -18.65 -16.95 -25.99
N ASP A 62 -18.77 -18.22 -25.57
CA ASP A 62 -19.57 -19.27 -26.19
C ASP A 62 -19.25 -19.45 -27.68
N ILE A 63 -17.97 -19.54 -28.03
CA ILE A 63 -17.47 -19.79 -29.38
C ILE A 63 -16.90 -21.21 -29.46
N ALA A 64 -17.54 -22.08 -30.25
CA ALA A 64 -17.05 -23.42 -30.53
C ALA A 64 -15.98 -23.39 -31.62
N THR A 65 -14.89 -24.14 -31.43
CA THR A 65 -13.75 -24.21 -32.36
C THR A 65 -13.44 -25.61 -32.87
N GLU A 66 -14.36 -26.57 -32.68
CA GLU A 66 -14.22 -27.92 -33.18
C GLU A 66 -14.50 -27.96 -34.70
N GLY A 67 -13.43 -28.05 -35.50
CA GLY A 67 -13.46 -28.07 -36.96
C GLY A 67 -13.63 -26.69 -37.61
N SER A 68 -14.70 -25.97 -37.27
CA SER A 68 -14.99 -24.62 -37.76
C SER A 68 -15.42 -23.73 -36.61
N ALA A 69 -15.05 -22.45 -36.64
CA ALA A 69 -15.51 -21.47 -35.66
C ALA A 69 -17.02 -21.27 -35.79
N ARG A 70 -17.77 -21.46 -34.70
CA ARG A 70 -19.24 -21.29 -34.66
C ARG A 70 -19.68 -20.58 -33.39
N LEU A 71 -20.74 -19.80 -33.50
CA LEU A 71 -21.38 -19.15 -32.34
C LEU A 71 -22.26 -20.16 -31.61
N GLY A 72 -22.12 -20.22 -30.30
CA GLY A 72 -23.00 -20.97 -29.42
C GLY A 72 -24.30 -20.19 -29.10
N PRO A 73 -25.24 -20.81 -28.37
CA PRO A 73 -26.55 -20.23 -28.10
C PRO A 73 -26.52 -18.91 -27.31
N TRP A 74 -25.54 -18.71 -26.43
CA TRP A 74 -25.37 -17.43 -25.73
C TRP A 74 -24.79 -16.37 -26.67
N ALA A 75 -23.79 -16.71 -27.47
CA ALA A 75 -23.18 -15.78 -28.42
C ALA A 75 -24.18 -15.30 -29.49
N GLU A 76 -25.03 -16.18 -30.02
CA GLU A 76 -26.09 -15.80 -30.96
C GLU A 76 -27.11 -14.86 -30.32
N ARG A 77 -27.51 -15.11 -29.06
CA ARG A 77 -28.40 -14.19 -28.33
C ARG A 77 -27.76 -12.84 -28.05
N PHE A 78 -26.48 -12.83 -27.68
CA PHE A 78 -25.72 -11.61 -27.47
C PHE A 78 -25.63 -10.79 -28.76
N PHE A 79 -25.27 -11.42 -29.87
CA PHE A 79 -25.15 -10.76 -31.17
C PHE A 79 -26.49 -10.28 -31.73
N ALA A 80 -27.59 -10.94 -31.37
CA ALA A 80 -28.95 -10.53 -31.75
C ALA A 80 -29.55 -9.43 -30.86
N ALA A 81 -28.86 -8.99 -29.80
CA ALA A 81 -29.38 -7.95 -28.93
C ALA A 81 -29.35 -6.58 -29.64
N ASP A 82 -30.50 -5.89 -29.68
CA ASP A 82 -30.66 -4.63 -30.41
C ASP A 82 -30.05 -3.41 -29.68
N THR A 83 -29.82 -3.52 -28.37
CA THR A 83 -29.34 -2.41 -27.54
C THR A 83 -28.11 -2.80 -26.74
N GLU A 84 -27.24 -1.81 -26.49
CA GLU A 84 -26.05 -1.99 -25.66
C GLU A 84 -26.41 -2.40 -24.22
N GLU A 85 -27.53 -1.88 -23.69
CA GLU A 85 -28.04 -2.24 -22.36
C GLU A 85 -28.38 -3.73 -22.28
N ALA A 86 -29.07 -4.28 -23.30
CA ALA A 86 -29.38 -5.70 -23.37
C ALA A 86 -28.11 -6.56 -23.47
N MET A 87 -27.10 -6.12 -24.23
CA MET A 87 -25.79 -6.77 -24.29
C MET A 87 -25.10 -6.81 -22.92
N ARG A 88 -25.08 -5.68 -22.21
CA ARG A 88 -24.50 -5.56 -20.86
C ARG A 88 -25.22 -6.49 -19.87
N ASP A 89 -26.54 -6.55 -19.92
CA ASP A 89 -27.32 -7.46 -19.06
C ASP A 89 -27.06 -8.94 -19.39
N LEU A 90 -26.86 -9.30 -20.66
CA LEU A 90 -26.49 -10.66 -21.06
C LEU A 90 -25.09 -11.06 -20.54
N ILE A 91 -24.13 -10.13 -20.50
CA ILE A 91 -22.82 -10.35 -19.87
C ILE A 91 -22.98 -10.55 -18.37
N TYR A 92 -23.74 -9.68 -17.70
CA TYR A 92 -23.97 -9.81 -16.25
C TYR A 92 -24.63 -11.15 -15.89
N LYS A 93 -25.62 -11.58 -16.68
CA LYS A 93 -26.26 -12.88 -16.53
C LYS A 93 -25.25 -14.00 -16.71
N ARG A 94 -24.40 -13.95 -17.75
CA ARG A 94 -23.36 -14.96 -17.98
C ARG A 94 -22.37 -15.04 -16.81
N LEU A 95 -21.91 -13.90 -16.29
CA LEU A 95 -21.02 -13.87 -15.12
C LEU A 95 -21.68 -14.53 -13.89
N SER A 96 -22.97 -14.29 -13.69
CA SER A 96 -23.74 -14.87 -12.59
C SER A 96 -23.96 -16.38 -12.76
N ASP A 97 -24.24 -16.83 -13.99
CA ASP A 97 -24.43 -18.25 -14.31
C ASP A 97 -23.11 -19.04 -14.18
N GLU A 98 -21.96 -18.42 -14.48
CA GLU A 98 -20.63 -19.06 -14.42
C GLU A 98 -20.05 -19.10 -13.00
N ASN A 99 -20.31 -18.07 -12.19
CA ASN A 99 -19.86 -18.04 -10.79
C ASN A 99 -20.72 -17.06 -9.95
N LEU A 100 -21.86 -17.57 -9.47
CA LEU A 100 -22.82 -16.79 -8.68
C LEU A 100 -22.22 -16.26 -7.38
N LEU A 101 -21.44 -17.07 -6.67
CA LEU A 101 -20.82 -16.66 -5.41
C LEU A 101 -19.84 -15.52 -5.60
N LEU A 102 -19.02 -15.55 -6.66
CA LEU A 102 -18.07 -14.47 -6.94
C LEU A 102 -18.78 -13.13 -7.18
N VAL A 103 -19.91 -13.16 -7.92
CA VAL A 103 -20.77 -11.98 -8.12
C VAL A 103 -21.37 -11.52 -6.80
N LYS A 104 -21.98 -12.44 -6.01
CA LYS A 104 -22.60 -12.14 -4.71
C LYS A 104 -21.64 -11.40 -3.78
N TYR A 105 -20.51 -12.05 -3.45
CA TYR A 105 -19.58 -11.52 -2.46
C TYR A 105 -18.90 -10.23 -2.91
N THR A 106 -18.65 -10.06 -4.21
CA THR A 106 -18.09 -8.80 -4.72
C THR A 106 -19.09 -7.65 -4.61
N LEU A 107 -20.34 -7.85 -5.06
CA LEU A 107 -21.34 -6.79 -5.04
C LEU A 107 -21.72 -6.41 -3.60
N GLU A 108 -21.84 -7.37 -2.69
CA GLU A 108 -22.09 -7.10 -1.27
C GLU A 108 -20.91 -6.34 -0.62
N ALA A 109 -19.67 -6.72 -0.91
CA ALA A 109 -18.49 -6.00 -0.39
C ALA A 109 -18.42 -4.55 -0.88
N LEU A 110 -18.88 -4.28 -2.11
CA LEU A 110 -18.91 -2.95 -2.71
C LEU A 110 -20.16 -2.13 -2.33
N ASP A 111 -21.14 -2.71 -1.65
CA ASP A 111 -22.36 -1.99 -1.26
C ASP A 111 -22.14 -1.14 0.00
N THR A 112 -21.78 0.12 -0.22
CA THR A 112 -21.56 1.12 0.82
C THR A 112 -22.78 1.39 1.69
N GLU A 113 -24.00 1.16 1.19
CA GLU A 113 -25.24 1.46 1.93
C GLU A 113 -25.53 0.41 3.00
N ALA A 114 -25.02 -0.81 2.84
CA ALA A 114 -25.20 -1.90 3.79
C ALA A 114 -23.91 -2.29 4.53
N GLY A 115 -23.00 -1.34 4.70
CA GLY A 115 -21.76 -1.53 5.46
C GLY A 115 -20.59 -2.12 4.67
N GLY A 116 -20.74 -2.33 3.36
CA GLY A 116 -19.62 -2.50 2.43
C GLY A 116 -18.83 -1.20 2.26
N ARG A 117 -17.84 -1.20 1.37
CA ARG A 117 -17.02 -0.01 1.10
C ARG A 117 -16.39 -0.04 -0.29
N LEU A 118 -15.77 1.07 -0.67
CA LEU A 118 -14.89 1.11 -1.84
C LEU A 118 -13.64 0.27 -1.58
N HIS A 119 -13.35 -0.66 -2.48
CA HIS A 119 -12.18 -1.55 -2.39
C HIS A 119 -11.31 -1.43 -3.64
N SER A 120 -9.99 -1.46 -3.48
CA SER A 120 -9.07 -1.70 -4.61
C SER A 120 -9.18 -3.15 -5.10
N THR A 121 -8.67 -3.42 -6.31
CA THR A 121 -8.65 -4.79 -6.88
C THR A 121 -7.99 -5.80 -5.94
N HIS A 122 -6.85 -5.44 -5.33
CA HIS A 122 -6.13 -6.33 -4.42
C HIS A 122 -6.87 -6.54 -3.10
N GLU A 123 -7.61 -5.54 -2.62
CA GLU A 123 -8.42 -5.68 -1.41
C GLU A 123 -9.63 -6.60 -1.64
N LEU A 124 -10.33 -6.46 -2.77
CA LEU A 124 -11.41 -7.39 -3.15
C LEU A 124 -10.87 -8.81 -3.35
N HIS A 125 -9.76 -8.96 -4.08
CA HIS A 125 -9.14 -10.25 -4.30
C HIS A 125 -8.78 -10.94 -2.97
N ARG A 126 -8.14 -10.21 -2.05
CA ARG A 126 -7.80 -10.73 -0.72
C ARG A 126 -9.03 -11.14 0.08
N LEU A 127 -10.13 -10.38 -0.02
CA LEU A 127 -11.40 -10.72 0.61
C LEU A 127 -11.97 -12.03 0.04
N LEU A 128 -11.93 -12.22 -1.27
CA LEU A 128 -12.40 -13.42 -1.97
C LEU A 128 -11.47 -14.64 -1.81
N THR A 129 -10.21 -14.43 -1.44
CA THR A 129 -9.30 -15.51 -1.05
C THR A 129 -9.25 -15.76 0.45
N SER A 130 -10.09 -15.05 1.23
CA SER A 130 -10.20 -15.27 2.67
C SER A 130 -11.25 -16.34 2.98
N TYR A 131 -11.34 -16.73 4.26
CA TYR A 131 -12.35 -17.69 4.74
C TYR A 131 -13.80 -17.25 4.51
N VAL A 132 -14.02 -15.96 4.18
CA VAL A 132 -15.36 -15.40 3.94
C VAL A 132 -15.97 -15.92 2.64
N TYR A 133 -15.14 -16.34 1.67
CA TYR A 133 -15.60 -16.86 0.40
C TYR A 133 -15.54 -18.40 0.39
N PRO A 134 -16.68 -19.11 0.37
CA PRO A 134 -16.71 -20.55 0.51
C PRO A 134 -16.53 -21.31 -0.84
N GLY A 135 -16.40 -20.58 -1.95
CA GLY A 135 -16.17 -21.15 -3.28
C GLY A 135 -14.70 -21.44 -3.60
N LYS A 136 -14.42 -21.88 -4.84
CA LYS A 136 -13.03 -22.10 -5.30
C LYS A 136 -12.28 -20.77 -5.44
N HIS A 137 -11.11 -20.66 -4.82
CA HIS A 137 -10.31 -19.44 -4.89
C HIS A 137 -9.88 -19.11 -6.32
N ILE A 138 -10.10 -17.86 -6.70
CA ILE A 138 -9.68 -17.30 -7.99
C ILE A 138 -8.28 -16.70 -7.87
N ASN A 139 -7.42 -16.95 -8.85
CA ASN A 139 -6.11 -16.31 -8.94
C ASN A 139 -6.25 -14.82 -9.27
N LEU A 140 -5.22 -14.03 -8.92
CA LEU A 140 -5.31 -12.57 -9.07
C LEU A 140 -5.51 -12.13 -10.53
N GLU A 141 -4.82 -12.73 -11.49
CA GLU A 141 -4.91 -12.31 -12.89
C GLU A 141 -6.30 -12.63 -13.52
N PRO A 142 -6.84 -13.85 -13.38
CA PRO A 142 -8.23 -14.12 -13.72
C PRO A 142 -9.24 -13.20 -13.01
N PHE A 143 -8.99 -12.85 -11.74
CA PHE A 143 -9.86 -11.93 -11.01
C PHE A 143 -9.82 -10.51 -11.59
N LYS A 144 -8.66 -10.01 -12.04
CA LYS A 144 -8.57 -8.74 -12.77
C LYS A 144 -9.38 -8.80 -14.06
N ASN A 145 -9.27 -9.88 -14.83
CA ASN A 145 -10.07 -10.02 -16.04
C ASN A 145 -11.58 -10.08 -15.73
N TRP A 146 -11.97 -10.78 -14.66
CA TRP A 146 -13.35 -10.81 -14.19
C TRP A 146 -13.87 -9.42 -13.78
N ILE A 147 -13.10 -8.62 -13.03
CA ILE A 147 -13.56 -7.28 -12.64
C ILE A 147 -13.75 -6.39 -13.87
N ARG A 148 -12.91 -6.52 -14.91
CA ARG A 148 -13.08 -5.80 -16.17
C ARG A 148 -14.40 -6.15 -16.86
N TRP A 149 -14.79 -7.43 -16.85
CA TRP A 149 -16.12 -7.84 -17.33
C TRP A 149 -17.26 -7.22 -16.52
N THR A 150 -17.12 -7.08 -15.20
CA THR A 150 -18.14 -6.41 -14.37
C THR A 150 -18.25 -4.91 -14.62
N VAL A 151 -17.16 -4.28 -15.04
CA VAL A 151 -17.15 -2.89 -15.49
C VAL A 151 -17.85 -2.76 -16.83
N VAL A 152 -17.59 -3.67 -17.78
CA VAL A 152 -18.22 -3.67 -19.11
C VAL A 152 -19.73 -3.87 -19.01
N CYS A 153 -20.22 -4.74 -18.14
CA CYS A 153 -21.66 -4.88 -17.91
C CYS A 153 -22.27 -3.73 -17.09
N GLY A 154 -21.47 -2.74 -16.71
CA GLY A 154 -21.92 -1.50 -16.09
C GLY A 154 -22.38 -1.66 -14.64
N ARG A 155 -21.99 -2.73 -13.93
CA ARG A 155 -22.36 -2.94 -12.51
C ARG A 155 -21.34 -2.33 -11.53
N VAL A 156 -20.08 -2.21 -11.97
CA VAL A 156 -18.98 -1.66 -11.18
C VAL A 156 -18.35 -0.49 -11.94
N LYS A 157 -17.91 0.55 -11.23
CA LYS A 157 -17.14 1.68 -11.76
C LYS A 157 -15.92 1.97 -10.91
N MET A 158 -14.91 2.59 -11.52
CA MET A 158 -13.72 3.08 -10.82
C MET A 158 -14.01 4.45 -10.19
N ILE A 159 -13.71 4.59 -8.90
CA ILE A 159 -13.80 5.82 -8.11
C ILE A 159 -12.41 6.07 -7.51
N GLY A 160 -11.61 6.90 -8.17
CA GLY A 160 -10.19 7.07 -7.86
C GLY A 160 -9.40 5.79 -8.16
N ILE A 161 -8.82 5.15 -7.14
CA ILE A 161 -8.09 3.87 -7.25
C ILE A 161 -8.91 2.66 -6.75
N ARG A 162 -10.20 2.86 -6.48
CA ARG A 162 -11.08 1.87 -5.87
C ARG A 162 -12.29 1.59 -6.75
N TRP A 163 -12.87 0.43 -6.58
CA TRP A 163 -14.13 0.04 -7.20
C TRP A 163 -15.29 0.45 -6.33
N GLY A 164 -16.39 0.83 -6.97
CA GLY A 164 -17.68 1.07 -6.33
C GLY A 164 -18.81 0.64 -7.25
N LEU A 165 -20.00 0.47 -6.69
CA LEU A 165 -21.19 0.12 -7.46
C LEU A 165 -21.69 1.31 -8.29
N THR A 166 -22.17 1.02 -9.49
CA THR A 166 -23.06 1.91 -10.25
C THR A 166 -24.49 1.78 -9.73
N ASP A 167 -25.43 2.59 -10.23
CA ASP A 167 -26.84 2.46 -9.87
C ASP A 167 -27.41 1.10 -10.29
N LEU A 168 -26.99 0.60 -11.46
CA LEU A 168 -27.32 -0.77 -11.92
C LEU A 168 -26.71 -1.85 -11.01
N GLY A 169 -25.49 -1.62 -10.52
CA GLY A 169 -24.85 -2.49 -9.52
C GLY A 169 -25.67 -2.59 -8.24
N LYS A 170 -26.09 -1.43 -7.70
CA LYS A 170 -26.93 -1.36 -6.49
C LYS A 170 -28.26 -2.07 -6.65
N GLN A 171 -28.91 -1.95 -7.82
CA GLN A 171 -30.17 -2.64 -8.11
C GLN A 171 -30.04 -4.17 -8.10
N ALA A 172 -28.85 -4.70 -8.37
CA ALA A 172 -28.61 -6.15 -8.35
C ALA A 172 -28.37 -6.72 -6.94
N VAL A 173 -27.91 -5.89 -5.99
CA VAL A 173 -27.52 -6.33 -4.63
C VAL A 173 -28.66 -7.02 -3.87
N PRO A 174 -29.92 -6.52 -3.85
CA PRO A 174 -31.00 -7.18 -3.11
C PRO A 174 -31.20 -8.65 -3.51
N ARG A 175 -31.09 -8.96 -4.81
CA ARG A 175 -31.18 -10.33 -5.31
C ARG A 175 -29.97 -11.18 -4.90
N MET A 176 -28.77 -10.59 -4.84
CA MET A 176 -27.58 -11.33 -4.41
C MET A 176 -27.66 -11.72 -2.93
N ARG A 177 -28.26 -10.88 -2.09
CA ARG A 177 -28.46 -11.15 -0.66
C ARG A 177 -29.35 -12.35 -0.38
N THR A 178 -30.34 -12.61 -1.23
CA THR A 178 -31.25 -13.74 -1.06
C THR A 178 -30.63 -15.08 -1.42
N VAL A 179 -29.45 -15.08 -2.05
CA VAL A 179 -28.71 -16.32 -2.34
C VAL A 179 -28.08 -16.83 -1.05
N ASP A 180 -28.52 -17.98 -0.57
CA ASP A 180 -27.86 -18.72 0.50
C ASP A 180 -26.62 -19.44 -0.09
N ALA A 181 -25.45 -19.10 0.44
CA ALA A 181 -24.18 -19.63 -0.07
C ALA A 181 -23.98 -21.10 0.30
N ASP A 182 -24.50 -21.54 1.45
CA ASP A 182 -24.35 -22.91 1.92
C ASP A 182 -25.26 -23.84 1.13
N GLU A 183 -26.53 -23.44 0.94
CA GLU A 183 -27.50 -24.17 0.10
C GLU A 183 -26.97 -24.32 -1.35
N PHE A 184 -26.46 -23.24 -1.94
CA PHE A 184 -25.90 -23.27 -3.29
C PHE A 184 -24.71 -24.26 -3.41
N LEU A 185 -23.84 -24.33 -2.41
CA LEU A 185 -22.70 -25.25 -2.42
C LEU A 185 -23.10 -26.70 -2.15
N GLU A 186 -24.17 -26.93 -1.40
CA GLU A 186 -24.75 -28.26 -1.22
C GLU A 186 -25.37 -28.77 -2.53
N ASP A 187 -26.12 -27.93 -3.23
CA ASP A 187 -26.68 -28.24 -4.55
C ASP A 187 -25.58 -28.54 -5.58
N GLU A 188 -24.50 -27.74 -5.63
CA GLU A 188 -23.36 -28.00 -6.52
C GLU A 188 -22.68 -29.35 -6.21
N LYS A 189 -22.59 -29.74 -4.93
CA LYS A 189 -22.04 -31.04 -4.55
C LYS A 189 -22.97 -32.19 -4.95
N ALA A 190 -24.28 -32.01 -4.81
CA ALA A 190 -25.27 -33.01 -5.22
C ALA A 190 -25.25 -33.21 -6.75
N ASP A 191 -25.21 -32.12 -7.52
CA ASP A 191 -25.05 -32.13 -8.97
C ASP A 191 -23.76 -32.82 -9.42
N ALA A 192 -22.65 -32.55 -8.72
CA ALA A 192 -21.35 -33.13 -9.03
C ALA A 192 -21.29 -34.64 -8.75
N GLN A 193 -22.06 -35.14 -7.79
CA GLN A 193 -22.17 -36.57 -7.49
C GLN A 193 -23.06 -37.32 -8.50
N GLY A 194 -23.80 -36.58 -9.33
CA GLY A 194 -24.75 -37.12 -10.30
C GLY A 194 -25.92 -37.86 -9.65
N PRO A 195 -26.98 -38.20 -10.40
CA PRO A 195 -27.94 -39.17 -9.92
C PRO A 195 -27.18 -40.47 -9.68
N THR A 196 -26.96 -40.81 -8.41
CA THR A 196 -26.39 -42.10 -8.04
C THR A 196 -27.32 -43.15 -8.64
N ALA A 197 -26.92 -43.72 -9.78
CA ALA A 197 -27.70 -44.74 -10.44
C ALA A 197 -27.88 -45.87 -9.43
N ALA A 198 -29.10 -46.01 -8.91
CA ALA A 198 -29.46 -47.10 -8.02
C ALA A 198 -29.22 -48.41 -8.80
N ALA A 199 -28.04 -48.99 -8.59
CA ALA A 199 -27.70 -50.27 -9.17
C ALA A 199 -28.68 -51.30 -8.60
N PRO A 200 -29.34 -52.12 -9.45
CA PRO A 200 -30.29 -53.11 -8.98
C PRO A 200 -29.53 -54.16 -8.17
N ALA A 201 -30.04 -54.43 -6.96
CA ALA A 201 -29.50 -55.43 -6.06
C ALA A 201 -29.49 -56.83 -6.72
N ALA A 202 -28.31 -57.28 -7.15
CA ALA A 202 -28.07 -58.66 -7.58
C ALA A 202 -27.36 -59.43 -6.47
N LYS A 203 -27.95 -60.58 -6.15
CA LYS A 203 -27.55 -61.59 -5.16
C LYS A 203 -26.05 -61.87 -5.16
N GLN A 204 -25.47 -61.84 -3.96
CA GLN A 204 -24.17 -62.44 -3.65
C GLN A 204 -24.28 -63.97 -3.68
N ALA A 205 -23.38 -64.62 -4.42
CA ALA A 205 -22.96 -65.98 -4.19
C ALA A 205 -21.43 -66.04 -4.33
N GLU A 206 -20.78 -66.09 -3.16
CA GLU A 206 -19.65 -66.94 -2.78
C GLU A 206 -18.88 -67.64 -3.91
N ILE A 207 -17.55 -67.44 -3.96
CA ILE A 207 -16.52 -68.49 -3.99
C ILE A 207 -15.16 -67.86 -3.70
N ALA A 208 -14.49 -68.43 -2.69
CA ALA A 208 -13.10 -68.20 -2.33
C ALA A 208 -12.14 -68.97 -3.27
N ALA A 209 -10.96 -68.41 -3.56
CA ALA A 209 -9.67 -69.14 -3.54
C ALA A 209 -8.46 -68.29 -3.97
N LYS A 210 -7.49 -68.22 -3.03
CA LYS A 210 -6.02 -68.33 -3.16
C LYS A 210 -5.19 -67.24 -3.88
N PRO A 211 -4.12 -66.72 -3.21
CA PRO A 211 -3.14 -65.82 -3.80
C PRO A 211 -1.91 -66.58 -4.35
N THR A 212 -1.34 -66.07 -5.46
CA THR A 212 -0.01 -66.48 -5.97
C THR A 212 0.79 -65.22 -6.30
N PRO A 213 2.09 -65.13 -5.95
CA PRO A 213 2.87 -63.89 -6.01
C PRO A 213 3.55 -63.69 -7.37
N ILE A 214 3.67 -62.44 -7.84
CA ILE A 214 4.50 -62.09 -9.00
C ILE A 214 5.52 -61.01 -8.65
N ALA A 215 6.77 -61.49 -8.70
CA ALA A 215 8.06 -60.87 -8.97
C ALA A 215 8.13 -59.35 -9.26
N ALA A 216 8.96 -58.69 -8.44
CA ALA A 216 9.60 -57.42 -8.75
C ALA A 216 10.65 -57.60 -9.86
N LYS A 217 10.58 -56.76 -10.91
CA LYS A 217 11.67 -56.57 -11.88
C LYS A 217 12.41 -55.28 -11.56
N ALA A 218 13.71 -55.43 -11.29
CA ALA A 218 14.69 -54.37 -11.17
C ALA A 218 15.04 -53.79 -12.55
N SER A 219 15.14 -52.46 -12.63
CA SER A 219 15.78 -51.74 -13.75
C SER A 219 17.25 -51.46 -13.42
N PRO A 220 18.20 -51.73 -14.33
CA PRO A 220 19.61 -51.43 -14.11
C PRO A 220 19.98 -49.99 -14.48
N ALA A 221 20.86 -49.43 -13.65
CA ALA A 221 21.50 -48.13 -13.81
C ALA A 221 22.53 -48.14 -14.95
N ALA A 222 22.54 -47.07 -15.74
CA ALA A 222 23.58 -46.80 -16.74
C ALA A 222 24.58 -45.76 -16.18
N PRO A 223 25.91 -45.92 -16.41
CA PRO A 223 26.92 -45.02 -15.90
C PRO A 223 27.13 -43.80 -16.81
N ALA A 224 27.19 -42.61 -16.21
CA ALA A 224 27.56 -41.36 -16.86
C ALA A 224 29.08 -41.26 -17.05
N ALA A 225 29.53 -41.10 -18.29
CA ALA A 225 30.91 -40.81 -18.64
C ALA A 225 31.08 -39.30 -18.86
N ASN A 226 32.01 -38.68 -18.12
CA ASN A 226 32.50 -37.32 -18.32
C ASN A 226 33.38 -37.23 -19.58
N PRO A 227 33.22 -36.21 -20.44
CA PRO A 227 34.27 -35.77 -21.35
C PRO A 227 35.02 -34.55 -20.83
N LYS A 228 36.35 -34.64 -20.95
CA LYS A 228 37.37 -33.59 -20.80
C LYS A 228 37.10 -32.38 -21.72
N PRO A 229 37.47 -31.14 -21.30
CA PRO A 229 37.42 -29.97 -22.18
C PRO A 229 38.67 -29.92 -23.08
N ALA A 230 38.45 -29.75 -24.38
CA ALA A 230 39.50 -29.44 -25.35
C ALA A 230 39.47 -27.93 -25.67
N ALA A 231 40.63 -27.30 -25.49
CA ALA A 231 40.94 -25.95 -25.92
C ALA A 231 41.00 -25.87 -27.45
N ASN A 232 40.30 -24.91 -28.04
CA ASN A 232 40.68 -24.14 -29.22
C ASN A 232 39.49 -23.30 -29.71
N ALA A 233 39.52 -21.99 -29.46
CA ALA A 233 38.70 -21.02 -30.20
C ALA A 233 39.57 -19.82 -30.58
N LYS A 234 39.79 -19.68 -31.89
CA LYS A 234 40.42 -18.56 -32.57
C LYS A 234 39.36 -17.45 -32.72
N PRO A 235 39.71 -16.15 -32.64
CA PRO A 235 38.73 -15.08 -32.53
C PRO A 235 38.02 -14.80 -33.86
N ALA A 236 36.70 -14.64 -33.80
CA ALA A 236 35.88 -14.14 -34.89
C ALA A 236 35.88 -12.60 -34.88
N ALA A 237 35.76 -12.06 -36.08
CA ALA A 237 36.01 -10.68 -36.47
C ALA A 237 35.04 -9.66 -35.88
N LYS A 238 35.54 -8.43 -35.78
CA LYS A 238 34.76 -7.19 -35.65
C LYS A 238 33.72 -7.11 -36.75
N ASN A 239 32.45 -6.95 -36.39
CA ASN A 239 31.48 -6.22 -37.19
C ASN A 239 31.24 -4.89 -36.48
N ASP A 240 31.77 -3.82 -37.07
CA ASP A 240 31.23 -2.48 -36.96
C ASP A 240 29.92 -2.48 -37.75
N GLU A 241 28.79 -2.39 -37.05
CA GLU A 241 27.54 -1.89 -37.62
C GLU A 241 27.14 -0.66 -36.80
N ASP A 242 27.46 0.50 -37.38
CA ASP A 242 26.89 1.79 -37.05
C ASP A 242 25.36 1.68 -37.19
N LEU A 243 24.65 1.69 -36.06
CA LEU A 243 23.22 1.92 -36.01
C LEU A 243 23.01 3.43 -35.81
N ASP A 244 22.69 4.10 -36.91
CA ASP A 244 22.07 5.43 -36.90
C ASP A 244 20.68 5.33 -36.25
N ASP A 245 20.62 5.48 -34.93
CA ASP A 245 19.40 5.61 -34.14
C ASP A 245 18.83 7.04 -34.27
N ASP A 246 18.23 7.36 -35.42
CA ASP A 246 17.26 8.45 -35.54
C ASP A 246 15.87 7.91 -35.12
N LEU A 247 15.68 7.81 -33.80
CA LEU A 247 14.36 7.58 -33.21
C LEU A 247 13.51 8.85 -33.38
N ASP A 248 12.60 8.79 -34.34
CA ASP A 248 11.59 9.81 -34.67
C ASP A 248 10.68 10.04 -33.44
N MET A 249 11.06 11.02 -32.61
CA MET A 249 10.28 11.45 -31.47
C MET A 249 9.00 12.13 -31.96
N PRO A 250 7.81 11.80 -31.39
CA PRO A 250 6.59 12.51 -31.75
C PRO A 250 6.74 14.00 -31.45
N PRO A 251 6.15 14.89 -32.28
CA PRO A 251 6.30 16.32 -32.11
C PRO A 251 5.85 16.76 -30.71
N GLU A 252 6.65 17.63 -30.10
CA GLU A 252 6.31 18.26 -28.82
C GLU A 252 4.92 18.86 -28.89
N ALA A 253 4.08 18.52 -27.92
CA ALA A 253 2.73 19.06 -27.82
C ALA A 253 2.81 20.59 -27.75
N GLU A 254 1.98 21.26 -28.54
CA GLU A 254 1.91 22.72 -28.54
C GLU A 254 1.62 23.24 -27.12
N PRO A 255 2.28 24.32 -26.69
CA PRO A 255 2.08 24.89 -25.36
C PRO A 255 0.61 25.24 -25.16
N ILE A 256 0.05 24.77 -24.04
CA ILE A 256 -1.33 25.04 -23.66
C ILE A 256 -1.50 26.55 -23.47
N ASP A 257 -2.44 27.13 -24.19
CA ASP A 257 -2.80 28.55 -24.08
C ASP A 257 -3.17 28.92 -22.64
N ASP A 258 -2.43 29.87 -22.06
CA ASP A 258 -2.62 30.39 -20.70
C ASP A 258 -4.06 30.90 -20.46
N ALA A 259 -4.77 31.32 -21.51
CA ALA A 259 -6.16 31.74 -21.41
C ALA A 259 -7.10 30.55 -21.16
N VAL A 260 -6.82 29.38 -21.77
CA VAL A 260 -7.57 28.14 -21.55
C VAL A 260 -7.29 27.60 -20.15
N PHE A 261 -6.02 27.67 -19.71
CA PHE A 261 -5.62 27.25 -18.37
C PHE A 261 -6.25 28.13 -17.27
N SER A 262 -6.30 29.44 -17.48
CA SER A 262 -6.94 30.39 -16.55
C SER A 262 -8.45 30.16 -16.43
N LYS A 263 -9.12 29.82 -17.54
CA LYS A 263 -10.55 29.51 -17.55
C LYS A 263 -10.88 28.21 -16.84
N TYR A 264 -9.96 27.24 -16.89
CA TYR A 264 -10.06 25.99 -16.14
C TYR A 264 -9.89 26.23 -14.63
N LEU A 265 -8.98 27.11 -14.20
CA LEU A 265 -8.80 27.46 -12.79
C LEU A 265 -10.00 28.19 -12.19
N GLN A 266 -10.64 29.08 -12.95
CA GLN A 266 -11.85 29.81 -12.51
C GLN A 266 -13.06 28.91 -12.27
N GLN A 267 -13.08 27.67 -12.79
CA GLN A 267 -14.16 26.72 -12.52
C GLN A 267 -14.07 26.07 -11.12
N PHE A 268 -12.96 26.25 -10.40
CA PHE A 268 -12.72 25.64 -9.09
C PHE A 268 -12.59 26.65 -7.95
N GLU A 269 -12.79 27.95 -8.20
CA GLU A 269 -12.88 28.94 -7.12
C GLU A 269 -14.29 28.93 -6.52
N ASP A 270 -14.39 28.50 -5.27
CA ASP A 270 -15.65 28.54 -4.50
C ASP A 270 -16.15 29.99 -4.36
N PRO A 271 -17.48 30.23 -4.44
CA PRO A 271 -18.03 31.56 -4.26
C PRO A 271 -17.71 32.10 -2.86
N PRO A 272 -17.42 33.41 -2.73
CA PRO A 272 -17.02 34.01 -1.46
C PRO A 272 -18.09 33.81 -0.40
N ALA A 273 -17.68 33.34 0.77
CA ALA A 273 -18.54 33.13 1.92
C ALA A 273 -19.28 34.43 2.30
N ALA A 274 -20.59 34.31 2.54
CA ALA A 274 -21.42 35.42 2.98
C ALA A 274 -20.88 36.00 4.30
N PRO A 275 -20.92 37.34 4.47
CA PRO A 275 -20.40 37.99 5.67
C PRO A 275 -21.21 37.60 6.91
N VAL A 276 -20.51 37.07 7.92
CA VAL A 276 -21.08 36.75 9.23
C VAL A 276 -21.39 38.06 9.97
N PRO A 277 -22.60 38.24 10.54
CA PRO A 277 -22.94 39.46 11.28
C PRO A 277 -22.14 39.56 12.58
N ALA A 278 -21.61 40.76 12.82
CA ALA A 278 -20.78 41.09 13.98
C ALA A 278 -21.57 40.99 15.30
N THR A 279 -21.13 40.11 16.19
CA THR A 279 -21.56 40.10 17.60
C THR A 279 -20.87 41.22 18.38
N THR A 280 -21.69 42.12 18.92
CA THR A 280 -21.35 43.21 19.82
C THR A 280 -20.67 42.73 21.11
N ALA A 281 -19.46 43.22 21.36
CA ALA A 281 -18.73 43.05 22.61
C ALA A 281 -19.22 44.04 23.68
N THR A 282 -19.61 43.52 24.84
CA THR A 282 -20.00 44.28 26.03
C THR A 282 -18.78 44.75 26.81
N LYS A 283 -18.77 46.04 27.16
CA LYS A 283 -17.82 46.70 28.05
C LYS A 283 -17.96 46.25 29.51
N ALA A 284 -16.83 46.00 30.16
CA ALA A 284 -16.56 46.25 31.58
C ALA A 284 -15.03 46.22 31.75
N ALA A 285 -14.35 46.89 32.67
CA ALA A 285 -14.56 48.08 33.47
C ALA A 285 -13.16 48.34 34.09
N ALA A 286 -12.64 49.57 33.98
CA ALA A 286 -11.31 49.91 34.49
C ALA A 286 -11.31 50.03 36.02
N VAL A 287 -10.31 49.44 36.69
CA VAL A 287 -9.91 49.81 38.06
C VAL A 287 -8.42 50.11 38.06
N LYS A 288 -8.09 51.26 38.65
CA LYS A 288 -6.80 51.96 38.64
C LYS A 288 -6.31 52.03 40.08
N ALA A 289 -5.09 51.59 40.37
CA ALA A 289 -4.26 51.97 41.53
C ALA A 289 -2.80 51.63 41.18
N LYS A 290 -1.90 52.61 40.95
CA LYS A 290 -0.96 53.21 41.94
C LYS A 290 -0.36 52.15 42.87
N GLY A 291 0.95 51.91 42.98
CA GLY A 291 2.18 52.51 42.49
C GLY A 291 3.35 52.00 43.37
N SER A 292 4.59 52.36 43.00
CA SER A 292 5.84 52.30 43.81
C SER A 292 6.80 51.11 43.60
N ALA A 293 7.87 51.43 42.86
CA ALA A 293 9.29 51.23 43.17
C ALA A 293 9.78 50.00 43.97
N ALA A 294 10.64 49.21 43.33
CA ALA A 294 11.96 48.83 43.87
C ALA A 294 12.83 48.21 42.75
N VAL A 295 13.87 48.95 42.35
CA VAL A 295 15.06 48.44 41.67
C VAL A 295 16.03 48.02 42.76
N ALA A 296 16.52 46.78 42.73
CA ALA A 296 17.88 46.36 43.10
C ALA A 296 17.92 44.85 43.45
N ALA A 297 19.07 44.26 43.13
CA ALA A 297 19.54 42.90 43.45
C ALA A 297 18.97 41.77 42.58
N VAL A 298 19.77 41.29 41.63
CA VAL A 298 20.53 40.03 41.75
C VAL A 298 21.59 40.05 40.63
N GLU A 299 22.79 40.51 40.97
CA GLU A 299 24.04 40.04 40.36
C GLU A 299 24.74 39.13 41.39
N SER A 300 25.51 38.17 40.87
CA SER A 300 26.44 37.27 41.57
C SER A 300 25.86 36.00 42.22
N THR A 301 25.88 34.93 41.42
CA THR A 301 26.38 33.56 41.75
C THR A 301 26.03 32.71 40.51
N GLY A 302 26.91 32.06 39.78
CA GLY A 302 28.35 31.91 39.83
C GLY A 302 28.67 30.99 38.65
N HIS A 303 29.57 31.42 37.77
CA HIS A 303 30.27 30.51 36.87
C HIS A 303 31.13 29.58 37.72
N ALA A 304 30.71 28.32 37.87
CA ALA A 304 31.57 27.18 38.18
C ALA A 304 30.75 25.88 38.10
N ALA A 305 30.99 25.11 37.04
CA ALA A 305 30.80 23.65 36.88
C ALA A 305 30.36 23.31 35.45
N MET A 306 31.22 23.59 34.48
CA MET A 306 31.20 22.94 33.16
C MET A 306 32.56 22.28 32.93
N GLU A 307 32.92 21.35 33.80
CA GLU A 307 34.04 20.43 33.61
C GLU A 307 33.72 19.17 34.41
N GLY A 308 33.57 18.04 33.71
CA GLY A 308 33.36 16.73 34.35
C GLY A 308 31.99 16.06 34.15
N ALA A 309 31.38 16.16 32.96
CA ALA A 309 30.48 15.09 32.52
C ALA A 309 31.30 14.19 31.58
N ALA A 310 31.83 13.10 32.16
CA ALA A 310 32.43 12.02 31.39
C ALA A 310 31.48 11.63 30.26
N SER A 311 32.03 11.50 29.05
CA SER A 311 31.37 10.88 27.91
C SER A 311 30.94 9.46 28.30
N ALA A 312 29.77 9.33 28.90
CA ALA A 312 29.07 8.06 28.96
C ALA A 312 28.72 7.72 27.52
N GLU A 313 29.29 6.65 27.00
CA GLU A 313 28.92 6.03 25.74
C GLU A 313 27.41 5.73 25.76
N LEU A 314 26.60 6.70 25.34
CA LEU A 314 25.18 6.53 25.03
C LEU A 314 25.09 5.86 23.67
N SER A 315 25.60 4.62 23.57
CA SER A 315 25.09 3.71 22.56
C SER A 315 23.63 3.45 22.91
N PRO A 316 22.66 3.72 22.02
CA PRO A 316 21.29 3.32 22.27
C PRO A 316 21.28 1.80 22.47
N ALA A 317 20.96 1.37 23.68
CA ALA A 317 20.84 -0.06 23.97
C ALA A 317 19.83 -0.66 22.97
N PRO A 318 20.14 -1.79 22.31
CA PRO A 318 19.20 -2.44 21.41
C PRO A 318 17.90 -2.70 22.17
N MET A 319 16.77 -2.28 21.60
CA MET A 319 15.48 -2.37 22.29
C MET A 319 15.20 -3.84 22.69
N PRO A 320 14.92 -4.12 23.98
CA PRO A 320 14.58 -5.46 24.42
C PRO A 320 13.32 -5.94 23.70
N ARG A 321 13.36 -7.13 23.10
CA ARG A 321 12.26 -7.70 22.31
C ARG A 321 11.09 -8.22 23.16
N ASP A 322 11.29 -8.40 24.47
CA ASP A 322 10.22 -8.71 25.43
C ASP A 322 9.65 -7.41 26.02
N THR A 323 8.97 -6.65 25.17
CA THR A 323 8.12 -5.56 25.66
C THR A 323 6.82 -6.19 26.15
N THR A 324 6.36 -5.85 27.36
CA THR A 324 5.00 -6.18 27.82
C THR A 324 4.29 -4.86 28.06
N ALA A 325 3.20 -4.61 27.36
CA ALA A 325 2.46 -3.38 27.50
C ALA A 325 1.89 -3.20 28.92
N PRO A 326 1.73 -1.94 29.40
CA PRO A 326 1.03 -1.66 30.64
C PRO A 326 -0.36 -2.29 30.64
N GLN A 327 -0.76 -2.91 31.76
CA GLN A 327 -2.06 -3.57 31.91
C GLN A 327 -3.24 -2.65 31.55
N ILE A 328 -3.15 -1.35 31.86
CA ILE A 328 -4.18 -0.36 31.49
C ILE A 328 -4.34 -0.15 29.97
N LEU A 329 -3.32 -0.48 29.17
CA LEU A 329 -3.38 -0.47 27.71
C LEU A 329 -3.87 -1.80 27.12
N ILE A 330 -3.86 -2.88 27.92
CA ILE A 330 -4.36 -4.19 27.54
C ILE A 330 -5.87 -4.20 27.83
N ARG A 331 -6.71 -4.26 26.79
CA ARG A 331 -8.15 -4.47 27.00
C ARG A 331 -8.41 -5.95 27.19
N HIS A 332 -8.92 -6.32 28.35
CA HIS A 332 -9.47 -7.64 28.59
C HIS A 332 -10.80 -7.78 27.84
N VAL A 333 -10.97 -8.90 27.15
CA VAL A 333 -12.28 -9.32 26.63
C VAL A 333 -13.02 -10.00 27.77
N HIS A 334 -14.23 -9.54 28.07
CA HIS A 334 -15.11 -10.23 29.01
C HIS A 334 -15.53 -11.59 28.43
N ALA A 335 -15.80 -12.56 29.31
CA ALA A 335 -16.07 -13.96 28.94
C ALA A 335 -17.28 -14.15 28.01
N ASP A 336 -18.11 -13.12 27.85
CA ASP A 336 -19.29 -13.04 27.00
C ASP A 336 -18.99 -12.58 25.56
N GLY A 337 -17.73 -12.28 25.22
CA GLY A 337 -17.33 -11.89 23.86
C GLY A 337 -17.76 -10.48 23.44
N ALA A 338 -18.44 -9.74 24.33
CA ALA A 338 -18.80 -8.35 24.09
C ALA A 338 -17.58 -7.45 24.30
N CYS A 339 -17.22 -6.67 23.28
CA CYS A 339 -16.18 -5.64 23.38
C CYS A 339 -16.75 -4.39 24.09
N ALA A 340 -17.22 -4.57 25.34
CA ALA A 340 -17.88 -3.53 26.14
C ALA A 340 -16.89 -2.66 26.93
N ALA A 341 -15.66 -2.48 26.45
CA ALA A 341 -14.74 -1.55 27.08
C ALA A 341 -15.10 -0.12 26.65
N ALA A 342 -15.51 0.70 27.63
CA ALA A 342 -15.64 2.14 27.49
C ALA A 342 -14.42 2.73 26.74
N PRO A 343 -14.58 3.83 25.97
CA PRO A 343 -13.44 4.54 25.41
C PRO A 343 -12.39 4.76 26.50
N LEU A 344 -11.13 4.41 26.22
CA LEU A 344 -10.04 4.75 27.12
C LEU A 344 -9.94 6.28 27.12
N ASP A 345 -9.91 6.88 28.31
CA ASP A 345 -9.63 8.30 28.44
C ASP A 345 -8.23 8.57 27.86
N PRO A 346 -8.07 9.46 26.85
CA PRO A 346 -6.77 9.81 26.30
C PRO A 346 -5.75 10.23 27.36
N ALA A 347 -6.19 10.91 28.43
CA ALA A 347 -5.30 11.32 29.52
C ALA A 347 -4.72 10.13 30.31
N ALA A 348 -5.53 9.08 30.52
CA ALA A 348 -5.08 7.84 31.13
C ALA A 348 -4.09 7.09 30.23
N VAL A 349 -4.34 7.04 28.91
CA VAL A 349 -3.43 6.43 27.93
C VAL A 349 -2.08 7.14 27.91
N VAL A 350 -2.07 8.47 27.88
CA VAL A 350 -0.84 9.28 27.91
C VAL A 350 -0.06 9.02 29.21
N THR A 351 -0.75 8.95 30.36
CA THR A 351 -0.12 8.66 31.65
C THR A 351 0.53 7.28 31.66
N ALA A 352 -0.17 6.26 31.15
CA ALA A 352 0.36 4.89 31.05
C ALA A 352 1.59 4.79 30.15
N LEU A 353 1.57 5.46 28.98
CA LEU A 353 2.71 5.51 28.07
C LEU A 353 3.91 6.24 28.73
N ARG A 354 3.65 7.28 29.50
CA ARG A 354 4.69 8.01 30.25
C ARG A 354 5.35 7.13 31.29
N GLU A 355 4.57 6.43 32.09
CA GLU A 355 5.07 5.50 33.12
C GLU A 355 5.86 4.36 32.48
N TYR A 356 5.33 3.76 31.40
CA TYR A 356 6.03 2.74 30.63
C TYR A 356 7.38 3.22 30.12
N GLY A 357 7.40 4.39 29.46
CA GLY A 357 8.64 4.90 28.88
C GLY A 357 9.68 5.23 29.96
N ARG A 358 9.27 5.81 31.10
CA ARG A 358 10.18 6.04 32.23
C ARG A 358 10.75 4.73 32.78
N ALA A 359 9.92 3.70 32.95
CA ALA A 359 10.35 2.41 33.47
C ALA A 359 11.38 1.71 32.56
N HIS A 360 11.31 1.96 31.25
CA HIS A 360 12.21 1.35 30.25
C HIS A 360 13.33 2.30 29.80
N GLY A 361 13.50 3.46 30.46
CA GLY A 361 14.50 4.45 30.06
C GLY A 361 14.29 5.01 28.64
N LEU A 362 13.06 4.91 28.11
CA LEU A 362 12.71 5.48 26.81
C LEU A 362 12.64 6.99 26.95
N GLY A 363 13.27 7.71 26.03
CA GLY A 363 13.35 9.17 26.09
C GLY A 363 13.90 9.76 24.80
N GLY A 364 13.62 11.05 24.59
CA GLY A 364 13.76 11.79 23.33
C GLY A 364 15.17 12.06 22.82
N GLY A 365 16.05 11.06 22.83
CA GLY A 365 17.26 11.09 22.02
C GLY A 365 16.90 11.29 20.54
N SER A 366 17.70 12.09 19.83
CA SER A 366 17.58 12.20 18.38
C SER A 366 18.35 11.05 17.72
N LEU A 367 17.74 10.44 16.72
CA LEU A 367 18.39 9.46 15.84
C LEU A 367 19.56 10.09 15.08
N LEU A 368 19.51 11.40 14.81
CA LEU A 368 20.62 12.14 14.20
C LEU A 368 21.86 12.07 15.09
N LEU A 369 21.71 12.32 16.39
CA LEU A 369 22.80 12.22 17.35
C LEU A 369 23.35 10.80 17.45
N ALA A 370 22.48 9.79 17.45
CA ALA A 370 22.88 8.38 17.48
C ALA A 370 23.75 7.98 16.26
N HIS A 371 23.60 8.68 15.12
CA HIS A 371 24.40 8.48 13.92
C HIS A 371 25.48 9.56 13.70
N GLY A 372 25.84 10.32 14.75
CA GLY A 372 26.93 11.30 14.72
C GLY A 372 26.61 12.61 13.96
N ILE A 373 25.34 12.89 13.70
CA ILE A 373 24.87 14.13 13.07
C ILE A 373 24.49 15.11 14.18
N GLU A 374 25.43 15.99 14.53
CA GLU A 374 25.26 16.92 15.65
C GLU A 374 24.50 18.20 15.24
N PRO A 375 23.67 18.79 16.13
CA PRO A 375 22.94 20.03 15.87
C PRO A 375 23.82 21.21 15.42
N ARG A 376 25.07 21.29 15.89
CA ARG A 376 26.03 22.33 15.46
C ARG A 376 26.33 22.27 13.97
N MET A 377 26.20 21.10 13.34
CA MET A 377 26.36 20.95 11.89
C MET A 377 25.29 21.74 11.13
N ALA A 378 24.08 21.87 11.68
CA ALA A 378 23.03 22.68 11.07
C ALA A 378 23.38 24.19 11.01
N GLN A 379 24.29 24.66 11.87
CA GLN A 379 24.75 26.06 11.88
C GLN A 379 25.99 26.24 10.99
N ASN A 380 26.94 25.31 11.07
CA ASN A 380 28.22 25.44 10.36
C ASN A 380 28.16 24.95 8.92
N GLU A 381 27.41 23.87 8.66
CA GLU A 381 27.33 23.15 7.38
C GLU A 381 25.86 22.74 7.08
N PRO A 382 24.91 23.71 6.97
CA PRO A 382 23.47 23.44 6.94
C PRO A 382 23.05 22.50 5.81
N ALA A 383 23.67 22.61 4.64
CA ALA A 383 23.41 21.74 3.48
C ALA A 383 23.81 20.29 3.78
N ARG A 384 24.98 20.08 4.40
CA ARG A 384 25.47 18.76 4.79
C ARG A 384 24.61 18.13 5.87
N HIS A 385 24.25 18.91 6.89
CA HIS A 385 23.33 18.48 7.94
C HIS A 385 22.00 18.01 7.36
N LEU A 386 21.37 18.83 6.51
CA LEU A 386 20.09 18.51 5.89
C LEU A 386 20.18 17.26 5.01
N PHE A 387 21.26 17.11 4.23
CA PHE A 387 21.50 15.93 3.40
C PHE A 387 21.59 14.64 4.23
N LEU A 388 22.43 14.64 5.27
CA LEU A 388 22.59 13.46 6.12
C LEU A 388 21.33 13.14 6.93
N ALA A 389 20.63 14.17 7.43
CA ALA A 389 19.37 13.98 8.13
C ALA A 389 18.27 13.41 7.22
N ALA A 390 18.20 13.88 5.97
CA ALA A 390 17.27 13.35 4.98
C ALA A 390 17.58 11.90 4.61
N LEU A 391 18.86 11.52 4.54
CA LEU A 391 19.29 10.14 4.34
C LEU A 391 18.79 9.22 5.47
N VAL A 392 18.98 9.62 6.74
CA VAL A 392 18.46 8.88 7.90
C VAL A 392 16.94 8.76 7.81
N ALA A 393 16.24 9.86 7.51
CA ALA A 393 14.79 9.86 7.39
C ALA A 393 14.27 8.92 6.27
N ARG A 394 14.98 8.84 5.14
CA ARG A 394 14.67 7.88 4.06
C ARG A 394 14.82 6.44 4.54
N ALA A 395 15.91 6.11 5.24
CA ALA A 395 16.15 4.76 5.75
C ALA A 395 15.02 4.31 6.71
N TYR A 396 14.67 5.18 7.66
CA TYR A 396 13.56 4.92 8.59
C TYR A 396 12.19 4.88 7.89
N ALA A 397 12.00 5.63 6.81
CA ALA A 397 10.76 5.55 6.03
C ALA A 397 10.59 4.19 5.33
N HIS A 398 11.68 3.51 4.99
CA HIS A 398 11.65 2.21 4.32
C HIS A 398 11.36 1.04 5.27
N THR A 399 12.03 0.95 6.42
CA THR A 399 11.87 -0.19 7.34
C THR A 399 11.17 0.15 8.65
N GLY A 400 11.23 1.40 9.09
CA GLY A 400 10.68 1.88 10.36
C GLY A 400 11.46 1.51 11.61
N ASP A 401 12.38 0.54 11.51
CA ASP A 401 13.21 0.03 12.62
C ASP A 401 14.67 0.50 12.58
N GLY A 402 15.10 1.20 11.52
CA GLY A 402 16.47 1.67 11.37
C GLY A 402 17.46 0.64 10.82
N SER A 403 17.06 -0.61 10.58
CA SER A 403 17.97 -1.67 10.12
C SER A 403 18.77 -1.33 8.85
N LEU A 404 18.16 -0.58 7.91
CA LEU A 404 18.87 -0.08 6.73
C LEU A 404 19.95 0.94 7.08
N ILE A 405 19.68 1.88 8.01
CA ILE A 405 20.70 2.88 8.37
C ILE A 405 21.86 2.24 9.12
N ASP A 406 21.59 1.27 9.99
CA ASP A 406 22.63 0.54 10.73
C ASP A 406 23.53 -0.25 9.77
N THR A 407 22.91 -0.97 8.83
CA THR A 407 23.65 -1.68 7.77
C THR A 407 24.48 -0.70 6.94
N LEU A 408 23.92 0.46 6.60
CA LEU A 408 24.63 1.47 5.83
C LEU A 408 25.84 2.01 6.60
N VAL A 409 25.68 2.34 7.88
CA VAL A 409 26.75 2.79 8.78
C VAL A 409 27.85 1.75 8.89
N GLU A 410 27.50 0.47 9.06
CA GLU A 410 28.46 -0.63 9.08
C GLU A 410 29.29 -0.67 7.78
N ARG A 411 28.61 -0.63 6.62
CA ARG A 411 29.24 -0.69 5.30
C ARG A 411 30.10 0.53 4.97
N THR A 412 29.81 1.69 5.57
CA THR A 412 30.58 2.92 5.38
C THR A 412 31.70 3.10 6.41
N GLY A 413 31.99 2.09 7.23
CA GLY A 413 33.10 2.11 8.20
C GLY A 413 32.74 2.74 9.54
N GLY A 414 31.49 2.54 9.99
CA GLY A 414 31.01 2.95 11.31
C GLY A 414 30.49 4.39 11.41
N THR A 415 30.47 5.16 10.31
CA THR A 415 29.97 6.54 10.31
C THR A 415 29.29 6.91 8.99
N LEU A 416 28.39 7.90 9.01
CA LEU A 416 27.77 8.46 7.79
C LEU A 416 28.64 9.51 7.08
N ALA A 417 29.79 9.89 7.66
CA ALA A 417 30.64 10.95 7.12
C ALA A 417 31.08 10.71 5.66
N PRO A 418 31.42 9.48 5.20
CA PRO A 418 31.77 9.24 3.80
C PRO A 418 30.63 9.52 2.81
N LEU A 419 29.38 9.40 3.26
CA LEU A 419 28.21 9.64 2.41
C LEU A 419 27.98 11.13 2.14
N ALA A 420 28.48 12.00 3.01
CA ALA A 420 28.40 13.45 2.79
C ALA A 420 29.09 13.88 1.49
N LEU A 421 30.07 13.12 1.01
CA LEU A 421 30.72 13.37 -0.29
C LEU A 421 29.72 13.34 -1.45
N LEU A 422 28.62 12.59 -1.33
CA LEU A 422 27.59 12.49 -2.38
C LEU A 422 26.78 13.78 -2.54
N LEU A 423 26.71 14.62 -1.49
CA LEU A 423 26.20 15.98 -1.63
C LEU A 423 27.07 16.75 -2.61
N ASP A 424 28.39 16.57 -2.51
CA ASP A 424 29.33 17.33 -3.30
C ASP A 424 29.57 16.81 -4.70
N ARG A 425 29.66 15.49 -4.80
CA ARG A 425 30.10 14.71 -5.95
C ARG A 425 29.14 13.53 -6.14
N PRO A 426 27.93 13.76 -6.68
CA PRO A 426 26.95 12.68 -6.87
C PRO A 426 27.47 11.57 -7.79
N GLU A 427 28.43 11.87 -8.68
CA GLU A 427 29.10 10.88 -9.53
C GLU A 427 29.94 9.86 -8.73
N ALA A 428 30.39 10.23 -7.52
CA ALA A 428 31.10 9.31 -6.63
C ALA A 428 30.20 8.18 -6.08
N LEU A 429 28.89 8.22 -6.37
CA LEU A 429 27.96 7.17 -5.99
C LEU A 429 28.37 5.82 -6.59
N VAL A 430 28.76 5.77 -7.86
CA VAL A 430 29.10 4.49 -8.53
C VAL A 430 30.29 3.81 -7.84
N ASP A 431 31.35 4.58 -7.56
CA ASP A 431 32.52 4.10 -6.84
C ASP A 431 32.16 3.72 -5.39
N GLY A 432 31.33 4.51 -4.73
CA GLY A 432 30.81 4.25 -3.38
C GLY A 432 30.04 2.93 -3.31
N LEU A 433 29.14 2.66 -4.25
CA LEU A 433 28.37 1.41 -4.29
C LEU A 433 29.27 0.18 -4.40
N SER A 434 30.32 0.24 -5.21
CA SER A 434 31.32 -0.83 -5.30
C SER A 434 32.11 -0.97 -4.00
N LYS A 435 32.64 0.14 -3.47
CA LYS A 435 33.45 0.18 -2.25
C LYS A 435 32.70 -0.33 -1.01
N TRP A 436 31.41 -0.01 -0.89
CA TRP A 436 30.56 -0.43 0.22
C TRP A 436 29.88 -1.79 -0.03
N GLN A 437 30.26 -2.50 -1.10
CA GLN A 437 29.73 -3.82 -1.48
C GLN A 437 28.21 -3.84 -1.68
N LEU A 438 27.65 -2.72 -2.17
CA LEU A 438 26.23 -2.56 -2.41
C LEU A 438 25.86 -2.91 -3.85
N THR A 439 26.71 -3.57 -4.64
CA THR A 439 26.41 -3.96 -6.04
C THR A 439 25.66 -5.29 -6.15
N GLY A 440 25.59 -6.08 -5.07
CA GLY A 440 24.95 -7.40 -5.05
C GLY A 440 23.43 -7.38 -5.27
N SER A 441 22.85 -8.51 -5.67
CA SER A 441 21.40 -8.66 -5.89
C SER A 441 20.58 -8.84 -4.59
N GLU A 442 21.24 -8.86 -3.43
CA GLU A 442 20.57 -9.02 -2.14
C GLU A 442 19.52 -7.90 -1.93
N PRO A 443 18.33 -8.22 -1.38
CA PRO A 443 17.26 -7.24 -1.18
C PRO A 443 17.69 -6.01 -0.37
N VAL A 444 18.51 -6.21 0.67
CA VAL A 444 19.03 -5.11 1.51
C VAL A 444 19.97 -4.22 0.69
N SER A 445 20.89 -4.81 -0.08
CA SER A 445 21.78 -4.06 -0.98
C SER A 445 21.00 -3.29 -2.04
N ALA A 446 19.95 -3.87 -2.61
CA ALA A 446 19.07 -3.20 -3.56
C ALA A 446 18.33 -2.00 -2.94
N ALA A 447 17.80 -2.16 -1.73
CA ALA A 447 17.16 -1.08 -1.00
C ALA A 447 18.13 0.06 -0.67
N LEU A 448 19.35 -0.26 -0.22
CA LEU A 448 20.40 0.72 0.05
C LEU A 448 20.86 1.47 -1.21
N ARG A 449 21.00 0.77 -2.35
CA ARG A 449 21.29 1.42 -3.64
C ARG A 449 20.20 2.42 -4.00
N ALA A 450 18.93 2.00 -3.98
CA ALA A 450 17.81 2.87 -4.31
C ALA A 450 17.82 4.11 -3.40
N LEU A 451 17.98 3.91 -2.10
CA LEU A 451 18.05 4.96 -1.10
C LEU A 451 19.21 5.96 -1.34
N LEU A 452 20.39 5.48 -1.73
CA LEU A 452 21.55 6.34 -2.01
C LEU A 452 21.40 7.13 -3.33
N VAL A 453 20.80 6.53 -4.37
CA VAL A 453 20.44 7.24 -5.61
C VAL A 453 19.48 8.38 -5.30
N ASP A 454 18.44 8.07 -4.55
CA ASP A 454 17.43 8.99 -4.06
C ASP A 454 18.02 10.13 -3.21
N ALA A 455 18.95 9.80 -2.31
CA ALA A 455 19.68 10.79 -1.52
C ALA A 455 20.54 11.70 -2.40
N ALA A 456 21.26 11.15 -3.38
CA ALA A 456 22.06 11.95 -4.32
C ALA A 456 21.19 12.93 -5.14
N LEU A 457 19.99 12.52 -5.55
CA LEU A 457 19.02 13.42 -6.19
C LEU A 457 18.57 14.54 -5.24
N GLY A 458 18.29 14.23 -3.98
CA GLY A 458 18.00 15.22 -2.94
C GLY A 458 19.19 16.18 -2.70
N GLY A 459 20.41 15.66 -2.71
CA GLY A 459 21.65 16.46 -2.59
C GLY A 459 21.82 17.46 -3.73
N ARG A 460 21.48 17.08 -4.97
CA ARG A 460 21.45 18.03 -6.10
C ARG A 460 20.45 19.17 -5.89
N ALA A 461 19.26 18.87 -5.35
CA ALA A 461 18.28 19.91 -5.03
C ALA A 461 18.78 20.86 -3.94
N ILE A 462 19.42 20.34 -2.89
CA ILE A 462 20.06 21.15 -1.84
C ILE A 462 21.16 22.05 -2.43
N LYS A 463 22.00 21.52 -3.33
CA LYS A 463 23.04 22.31 -4.00
C LYS A 463 22.49 23.40 -4.90
N ALA A 464 21.39 23.13 -5.60
CA ALA A 464 20.75 24.09 -6.48
C ALA A 464 20.11 25.27 -5.72
N GLN A 465 19.78 25.08 -4.44
CA GLN A 465 19.14 26.09 -3.57
C GLN A 465 19.90 26.19 -2.24
N PRO A 466 21.02 26.95 -2.18
CA PRO A 466 21.87 27.01 -0.99
C PRO A 466 21.14 27.49 0.28
N ASP A 467 20.08 28.27 0.12
CA ASP A 467 19.23 28.79 1.19
C ASP A 467 18.07 27.84 1.59
N LEU A 468 17.89 26.72 0.88
CA LEU A 468 16.84 25.72 1.15
C LEU A 468 16.79 25.26 2.62
N PRO A 469 17.92 24.95 3.31
CA PRO A 469 17.87 24.59 4.73
C PRO A 469 17.24 25.68 5.60
N GLN A 470 17.54 26.96 5.31
CA GLN A 470 16.98 28.10 6.02
C GLN A 470 15.50 28.29 5.67
N GLN A 471 15.12 28.19 4.40
CA GLN A 471 13.72 28.28 3.96
C GLN A 471 12.85 27.23 4.65
N LEU A 472 13.30 25.97 4.69
CA LEU A 472 12.59 24.88 5.36
C LEU A 472 12.45 25.12 6.87
N ALA A 473 13.52 25.57 7.54
CA ALA A 473 13.49 25.92 8.96
C ALA A 473 12.56 27.11 9.28
N GLN A 474 12.29 27.96 8.29
CA GLN A 474 11.45 29.14 8.40
C GLN A 474 10.03 28.95 7.84
N ALA A 475 9.66 27.73 7.42
CA ALA A 475 8.33 27.45 6.91
C ALA A 475 7.23 27.90 7.89
N VAL A 476 6.20 28.57 7.36
CA VAL A 476 5.11 29.15 8.17
C VAL A 476 3.98 28.14 8.39
N ALA A 477 3.81 27.19 7.47
CA ALA A 477 2.73 26.20 7.51
C ALA A 477 3.27 24.77 7.31
N SER A 478 2.71 23.81 8.06
CA SER A 478 3.17 22.41 8.07
C SER A 478 2.96 21.68 6.75
N ASP A 479 1.88 21.98 6.04
CA ASP A 479 1.56 21.45 4.72
C ASP A 479 2.55 21.93 3.67
N ALA A 480 2.87 23.23 3.68
CA ALA A 480 3.90 23.81 2.82
C ALA A 480 5.28 23.19 3.09
N LEU A 481 5.65 23.01 4.37
CA LEU A 481 6.89 22.34 4.77
C LEU A 481 6.98 20.91 4.23
N VAL A 482 5.95 20.09 4.44
CA VAL A 482 5.93 18.69 3.97
C VAL A 482 5.94 18.62 2.44
N ALA A 483 5.17 19.47 1.76
CA ALA A 483 5.15 19.54 0.30
C ALA A 483 6.53 19.93 -0.25
N GLN A 484 7.15 20.97 0.29
CA GLN A 484 8.47 21.43 -0.14
C GLN A 484 9.53 20.36 0.08
N LEU A 485 9.54 19.70 1.25
CA LEU A 485 10.44 18.58 1.53
C LEU A 485 10.28 17.45 0.51
N GLN A 486 9.04 17.04 0.22
CA GLN A 486 8.75 15.93 -0.70
C GLN A 486 9.10 16.26 -2.16
N GLN A 487 8.94 17.51 -2.58
CA GLN A 487 9.27 17.98 -3.93
C GLN A 487 10.76 18.21 -4.15
N THR A 488 11.52 18.52 -3.08
CA THR A 488 12.95 18.85 -3.16
C THR A 488 13.81 17.72 -2.59
N VAL A 489 14.13 17.79 -1.30
CA VAL A 489 15.10 16.96 -0.58
C VAL A 489 14.71 15.48 -0.56
N LEU A 490 13.41 15.19 -0.52
CA LEU A 490 12.84 13.85 -0.36
C LEU A 490 12.15 13.33 -1.64
N ARG A 491 12.48 13.87 -2.81
CA ARG A 491 11.99 13.35 -4.08
C ARG A 491 12.32 11.86 -4.21
N GLY A 492 11.35 11.05 -4.62
CA GLY A 492 11.46 9.59 -4.69
C GLY A 492 11.23 8.84 -3.38
N ALA A 493 11.37 9.52 -2.22
CA ALA A 493 11.16 8.87 -0.93
C ALA A 493 9.68 8.57 -0.67
N PRO A 494 9.37 7.54 0.14
CA PRO A 494 8.03 7.36 0.69
C PRO A 494 7.57 8.64 1.42
N PRO A 495 6.30 9.07 1.29
CA PRO A 495 5.80 10.31 1.91
C PRO A 495 6.00 10.43 3.43
N ILE A 496 6.17 9.30 4.12
CA ILE A 496 6.44 9.27 5.56
C ILE A 496 7.85 9.80 5.93
N ALA A 497 8.79 9.84 4.97
CA ALA A 497 10.15 10.34 5.19
C ALA A 497 10.17 11.82 5.62
N ALA A 498 9.24 12.63 5.10
CA ALA A 498 9.13 14.04 5.50
C ALA A 498 8.82 14.18 7.00
N PHE A 499 7.93 13.34 7.52
CA PHE A 499 7.58 13.33 8.93
C PHE A 499 8.74 12.84 9.81
N TRP A 500 9.48 11.82 9.37
CA TRP A 500 10.71 11.38 10.05
C TRP A 500 11.75 12.50 10.13
N LEU A 501 12.00 13.20 9.01
CA LEU A 501 12.93 14.31 8.96
C LEU A 501 12.49 15.43 9.90
N VAL A 502 11.23 15.87 9.83
CA VAL A 502 10.70 16.93 10.70
C VAL A 502 10.80 16.55 12.18
N CYS A 503 10.38 15.33 12.54
CA CYS A 503 10.48 14.81 13.90
C CYS A 503 11.91 14.94 14.43
N GLU A 504 12.89 14.44 13.68
CA GLU A 504 14.28 14.44 14.11
C GLU A 504 14.92 15.84 14.16
N GLN A 505 14.57 16.73 13.23
CA GLN A 505 15.03 18.13 13.28
C GLN A 505 14.48 18.86 14.51
N VAL A 506 13.24 18.58 14.91
CA VAL A 506 12.64 19.14 16.13
C VAL A 506 13.28 18.53 17.38
N ARG A 507 13.52 17.21 17.41
CA ARG A 507 14.21 16.55 18.53
C ARG A 507 15.64 17.06 18.72
N ALA A 508 16.34 17.32 17.62
CA ALA A 508 17.68 17.90 17.62
C ALA A 508 17.68 19.42 17.92
N ALA A 509 16.52 20.03 18.19
CA ALA A 509 16.33 21.48 18.40
C ALA A 509 16.82 22.36 17.23
N VAL A 510 16.89 21.81 16.02
CA VAL A 510 17.27 22.54 14.80
C VAL A 510 16.07 23.27 14.23
N TRP A 511 14.89 22.65 14.23
CA TRP A 511 13.64 23.29 13.80
C TRP A 511 12.74 23.54 15.01
N THR A 512 12.46 24.81 15.29
CA THR A 512 11.72 25.24 16.49
C THR A 512 10.41 25.95 16.17
N ARG A 513 10.08 26.12 14.88
CA ARG A 513 8.87 26.82 14.43
C ARG A 513 7.62 25.94 14.58
N PRO A 514 6.44 26.55 14.83
CA PRO A 514 5.15 25.84 14.90
C PRO A 514 4.89 24.89 13.72
N ALA A 515 5.20 25.34 12.50
CA ALA A 515 5.02 24.54 11.29
C ALA A 515 5.68 23.16 11.37
N ALA A 516 6.84 23.06 12.03
CA ALA A 516 7.58 21.81 12.24
C ALA A 516 7.12 21.10 13.53
N THR A 517 7.02 21.82 14.65
CA THR A 517 6.70 21.22 15.96
C THR A 517 5.31 20.57 15.99
N ASP A 518 4.35 21.13 15.24
CA ASP A 518 2.97 20.65 15.17
C ASP A 518 2.85 19.30 14.45
N ILE A 519 3.89 18.85 13.74
CA ILE A 519 3.88 17.59 12.98
C ILE A 519 5.08 16.68 13.29
N ALA A 520 5.77 16.96 14.39
CA ALA A 520 6.96 16.24 14.84
C ALA A 520 6.65 14.87 15.48
N CYS A 521 5.48 14.30 15.22
CA CYS A 521 5.13 12.91 15.52
C CYS A 521 5.01 12.15 14.20
N VAL A 522 5.70 11.01 14.08
CA VAL A 522 5.75 10.27 12.82
C VAL A 522 4.55 9.32 12.74
N PRO A 523 3.61 9.51 11.79
CA PRO A 523 2.43 8.67 11.66
C PRO A 523 2.77 7.36 10.90
N TRP A 524 3.78 6.62 11.35
CA TRP A 524 4.14 5.33 10.76
C TRP A 524 3.00 4.33 10.94
N ARG A 525 2.91 3.32 10.08
CA ARG A 525 1.77 2.38 10.03
C ARG A 525 1.51 1.72 11.38
N ALA A 526 2.56 1.21 12.03
CA ALA A 526 2.43 0.55 13.32
C ALA A 526 1.95 1.53 14.41
N VAL A 527 2.52 2.74 14.44
CA VAL A 527 2.14 3.81 15.38
C VAL A 527 0.68 4.23 15.18
N ARG A 528 0.25 4.42 13.93
CA ARG A 528 -1.15 4.74 13.60
C ARG A 528 -2.10 3.63 14.01
N LEU A 529 -1.74 2.38 13.75
CA LEU A 529 -2.57 1.25 14.15
C LEU A 529 -2.72 1.19 15.67
N LEU A 530 -1.63 1.36 16.41
CA LEU A 530 -1.66 1.41 17.86
C LEU A 530 -2.48 2.61 18.37
N ALA A 531 -2.23 3.81 17.86
CA ALA A 531 -2.98 5.01 18.21
C ALA A 531 -4.48 4.89 17.91
N TYR A 532 -4.84 4.27 16.78
CA TYR A 532 -6.24 3.99 16.42
C TYR A 532 -6.88 3.01 17.40
N ARG A 533 -6.18 1.92 17.75
CA ARG A 533 -6.67 0.95 18.74
C ARG A 533 -6.81 1.56 20.15
N LEU A 534 -5.95 2.52 20.48
CA LEU A 534 -6.03 3.33 21.69
C LEU A 534 -7.06 4.48 21.60
N ARG A 535 -7.78 4.62 20.48
CA ARG A 535 -8.76 5.68 20.18
C ARG A 535 -8.21 7.10 20.28
N LEU A 536 -6.93 7.27 19.99
CA LEU A 536 -6.28 8.60 19.94
C LEU A 536 -6.52 9.29 18.59
N ILE A 537 -6.84 8.50 17.56
CA ILE A 537 -7.18 8.91 16.20
C ILE A 537 -8.34 8.07 15.65
N ASP A 538 -9.10 8.64 14.71
CA ASP A 538 -10.32 8.01 14.18
C ASP A 538 -10.06 6.99 13.07
N SER A 539 -8.86 7.03 12.44
CA SER A 539 -8.49 6.11 11.37
C SER A 539 -6.99 5.87 11.35
N HIS A 540 -6.58 4.63 11.09
CA HIS A 540 -5.19 4.28 10.80
C HIS A 540 -4.89 4.29 9.28
N PHE A 541 -5.91 4.38 8.43
CA PHE A 541 -5.78 4.47 6.96
C PHE A 541 -5.65 5.93 6.55
N ALA A 542 -4.44 6.45 6.61
CA ALA A 542 -4.12 7.78 6.10
C ALA A 542 -3.04 7.72 5.02
N LEU A 543 -3.25 8.49 3.96
CA LEU A 543 -2.28 8.72 2.89
C LEU A 543 -2.31 10.21 2.56
N GLY A 544 -1.21 10.73 2.04
CA GLY A 544 -1.11 12.13 1.62
C GLY A 544 -1.51 13.11 2.74
N PRO A 545 -2.42 14.08 2.48
CA PRO A 545 -2.82 15.11 3.45
C PRO A 545 -3.39 14.56 4.76
N ALA A 546 -4.04 13.39 4.74
CA ALA A 546 -4.60 12.79 5.96
C ALA A 546 -3.50 12.41 6.98
N MET A 547 -2.26 12.16 6.55
CA MET A 547 -1.14 11.91 7.46
C MET A 547 -0.79 13.15 8.28
N LEU A 548 -0.94 14.34 7.69
CA LEU A 548 -0.69 15.62 8.36
C LEU A 548 -1.69 15.83 9.51
N VAL A 549 -2.96 15.52 9.28
CA VAL A 549 -4.02 15.63 10.29
C VAL A 549 -3.74 14.69 11.47
N ILE A 550 -3.34 13.45 11.18
CA ILE A 550 -2.94 12.49 12.21
C ILE A 550 -1.72 12.97 12.98
N ALA A 551 -0.67 13.43 12.28
CA ALA A 551 0.55 13.93 12.91
C ALA A 551 0.24 15.08 13.87
N LYS A 552 -0.56 16.06 13.43
CA LYS A 552 -1.05 17.18 14.27
C LYS A 552 -1.79 16.69 15.50
N ARG A 553 -2.74 15.78 15.32
CA ARG A 553 -3.49 15.19 16.44
C ARG A 553 -2.56 14.50 17.43
N LEU A 554 -1.63 13.68 16.96
CA LEU A 554 -0.70 12.97 17.82
C LEU A 554 0.27 13.93 18.53
N CYS A 555 0.75 14.98 17.88
CA CYS A 555 1.61 16.00 18.51
C CYS A 555 0.93 16.71 19.69
N THR A 556 -0.40 16.92 19.64
CA THR A 556 -1.12 17.49 20.79
C THR A 556 -1.13 16.59 22.03
N LEU A 557 -1.02 15.27 21.81
CA LEU A 557 -1.02 14.26 22.88
C LEU A 557 0.40 13.88 23.32
N PHE A 558 1.32 13.89 22.36
CA PHE A 558 2.69 13.42 22.49
C PHE A 558 3.64 14.48 21.92
N PRO A 559 4.07 15.45 22.75
CA PRO A 559 5.07 16.41 22.31
C PRO A 559 6.30 15.70 21.75
N PRO A 560 6.97 16.27 20.73
CA PRO A 560 8.23 15.72 20.24
C PRO A 560 9.25 15.58 21.38
N SER A 561 10.06 14.53 21.32
CA SER A 561 10.98 14.11 22.39
C SER A 561 10.34 13.67 23.71
N SER A 562 9.02 13.65 23.81
CA SER A 562 8.34 13.14 25.01
C SER A 562 8.60 11.64 25.18
N VAL A 563 8.63 11.22 26.45
CA VAL A 563 8.78 9.82 26.84
C VAL A 563 7.61 8.99 26.30
N GLU A 564 6.43 9.59 26.23
CA GLU A 564 5.18 9.03 25.73
C GLU A 564 5.24 8.76 24.23
N ALA A 565 5.81 9.69 23.45
CA ALA A 565 6.05 9.46 22.03
C ALA A 565 7.00 8.27 21.83
N ALA A 566 8.12 8.24 22.57
CA ALA A 566 9.09 7.14 22.50
C ALA A 566 8.46 5.79 22.91
N ALA A 567 7.66 5.78 23.98
CA ALA A 567 6.91 4.62 24.43
C ALA A 567 5.91 4.12 23.38
N LEU A 568 5.15 5.02 22.75
CA LEU A 568 4.22 4.68 21.68
C LEU A 568 4.95 4.04 20.50
N HIS A 569 6.11 4.58 20.11
CA HIS A 569 6.95 4.01 19.05
C HIS A 569 7.51 2.64 19.42
N ALA A 570 7.97 2.45 20.66
CA ALA A 570 8.52 1.17 21.12
C ALA A 570 7.47 0.06 21.24
N LEU A 571 6.24 0.41 21.61
CA LEU A 571 5.12 -0.52 21.73
C LEU A 571 4.45 -0.85 20.37
N ALA A 572 4.57 0.02 19.38
CA ALA A 572 3.89 -0.15 18.09
C ALA A 572 4.23 -1.46 17.33
N PRO A 573 5.47 -1.97 17.32
CA PRO A 573 5.82 -3.25 16.71
C PRO A 573 5.37 -4.47 17.52
N ALA A 574 4.92 -4.26 18.76
CA ALA A 574 4.78 -5.34 19.71
C ALA A 574 3.43 -6.07 19.52
N ASP A 575 3.53 -7.26 18.96
CA ASP A 575 2.40 -8.13 18.60
C ASP A 575 1.54 -8.56 19.80
N HIS A 576 2.04 -8.44 21.03
CA HIS A 576 1.31 -8.79 22.27
C HIS A 576 0.31 -7.71 22.70
N LEU A 577 0.35 -6.51 22.09
CA LEU A 577 -0.77 -5.55 22.13
C LEU A 577 -1.94 -6.00 21.23
N ARG A 578 -1.97 -7.28 20.83
CA ARG A 578 -3.21 -8.00 20.58
C ARG A 578 -4.08 -7.83 21.83
N PHE A 579 -4.90 -6.77 21.82
CA PHE A 579 -6.18 -6.76 22.52
C PHE A 579 -6.74 -8.18 22.36
N ASP A 580 -7.14 -8.85 23.45
CA ASP A 580 -7.59 -10.26 23.50
C ASP A 580 -8.87 -10.52 22.66
N CYS A 581 -9.11 -9.73 21.62
CA CYS A 581 -10.02 -9.96 20.55
C CYS A 581 -9.62 -11.26 19.83
N ALA A 582 -10.57 -12.20 19.75
CA ALA A 582 -10.43 -13.43 18.97
C ALA A 582 -10.21 -13.19 17.45
N ASN A 583 -10.39 -11.95 16.95
CA ASN A 583 -10.24 -11.56 15.55
C ASN A 583 -9.27 -10.37 15.31
N PRO A 584 -8.03 -10.39 15.83
CA PRO A 584 -7.18 -9.20 15.91
C PRO A 584 -6.53 -8.80 14.57
N LEU A 585 -6.47 -9.74 13.62
CA LEU A 585 -5.89 -9.51 12.29
C LEU A 585 -6.87 -8.81 11.32
N ILE A 586 -8.17 -8.81 11.63
CA ILE A 586 -9.24 -8.46 10.67
C ILE A 586 -10.20 -7.40 11.24
N CYS A 587 -10.28 -7.23 12.56
CA CYS A 587 -11.20 -6.27 13.16
C CYS A 587 -10.81 -4.81 12.86
N GLN A 588 -11.54 -4.19 11.93
CA GLN A 588 -11.45 -2.75 11.64
C GLN A 588 -12.56 -1.93 12.32
N ARG A 589 -13.37 -2.55 13.17
CA ARG A 589 -14.37 -1.82 13.96
C ARG A 589 -13.64 -1.04 15.07
N PRO A 590 -13.94 0.25 15.29
CA PRO A 590 -13.45 0.93 16.47
C PRO A 590 -14.10 0.25 17.68
N CYS A 591 -13.31 -0.50 18.43
CA CYS A 591 -13.19 -0.49 19.89
C CYS A 591 -14.44 -0.40 20.78
N GLY A 592 -15.69 -0.49 20.32
CA GLY A 592 -16.89 -0.15 21.10
C GLY A 592 -17.99 0.60 20.33
N GLN A 593 -18.13 0.39 19.03
CA GLN A 593 -19.46 0.48 18.42
C GLN A 593 -20.29 -0.67 18.99
N ALA A 594 -21.19 -0.33 19.90
CA ALA A 594 -22.25 -1.22 20.34
C ALA A 594 -22.88 -1.84 19.09
N VAL A 595 -23.08 -3.15 19.13
CA VAL A 595 -24.05 -3.79 18.25
C VAL A 595 -25.36 -3.06 18.54
N TYR A 596 -25.78 -2.16 17.64
CA TYR A 596 -27.18 -1.83 17.57
C TYR A 596 -27.83 -3.15 17.17
N GLU A 597 -28.42 -3.84 18.15
CA GLU A 597 -29.36 -4.90 17.86
C GLU A 597 -30.47 -4.30 16.98
N PRO A 598 -30.92 -5.05 15.94
CA PRO A 598 -31.93 -4.58 15.00
C PRO A 598 -33.27 -4.22 15.65
#